data_AF-A0A917GYA4-F1
#
_entry.id   AF-A0A917GYA4-F1
#
_cell.length_a   1.000
_cell.length_b   1.000
_cell.length_c   1.000
_cell.angle_alpha   90.00
_cell.angle_beta   90.00
_cell.angle_gamma   90.00
#
_symmetry.space_group_name_H-M   'P 1'
#
loop_
_entity.id
_entity.type
_entity.pdbx_description
1 polymer ?
#
loop_
_entity_poly.entity_id
_entity_poly.type
_entity_poly.pdbx_seq_one_letter_code
_entity_poly.pdbx_strand_id
1 'polypeptide(L)'
;MIAPPTVTYPLDPETFEVLTQALEQHAAHREQQIHEPLLAPTAQERMRLFHEVACTDQLRCTVEDARSAGQVSLPLDPVTFEVLSTALSSYHDDQRQEAAEATPRRADLHDGGRARGAAALADRLHLQALEAAYFPLRPST
;
A
#
# COMPACT_ATOMS: atom_id res chain seq x y z
N MET A 1 -21.20 9.25 -17.52
CA MET A 1 -20.41 8.64 -16.43
C MET A 1 -18.98 8.60 -16.90
N ILE A 2 -18.06 9.22 -16.17
CA ILE A 2 -16.62 9.14 -16.44
C ILE A 2 -16.13 7.92 -15.66
N ALA A 3 -15.49 6.97 -16.34
CA ALA A 3 -14.89 5.81 -15.67
C ALA A 3 -13.82 6.30 -14.66
N PRO A 4 -13.67 5.66 -13.49
CA PRO A 4 -12.64 6.06 -12.55
C PRO A 4 -11.25 5.96 -13.22
N PRO A 5 -10.31 6.84 -12.87
CA PRO A 5 -8.92 6.70 -13.32
C PRO A 5 -8.39 5.32 -12.93
N THR A 6 -7.43 4.79 -13.68
CA THR A 6 -6.85 3.47 -13.43
C THR A 6 -5.35 3.62 -13.33
N VAL A 7 -4.75 3.00 -12.33
CA VAL A 7 -3.29 2.85 -12.24
C VAL A 7 -2.90 1.44 -12.64
N THR A 8 -1.78 1.30 -13.36
CA THR A 8 -1.25 -0.01 -13.74
C THR A 8 0.17 -0.15 -13.22
N TYR A 9 0.42 -1.23 -12.49
CA TYR A 9 1.74 -1.56 -11.96
C TYR A 9 2.29 -2.82 -12.63
N PRO A 10 3.56 -2.84 -13.05
CA PRO A 10 4.23 -4.10 -13.36
C PRO A 10 4.34 -4.92 -12.07
N LEU A 11 4.13 -6.24 -12.15
CA LEU A 11 4.29 -7.16 -11.03
C LEU A 11 5.58 -7.95 -11.15
N ASP A 12 6.69 -7.23 -11.33
CA ASP A 12 8.00 -7.81 -11.05
C ASP A 12 8.10 -8.23 -9.56
N PRO A 13 9.04 -9.11 -9.19
CA PRO A 13 9.09 -9.67 -7.84
C PRO A 13 9.11 -8.63 -6.72
N GLU A 14 9.82 -7.51 -6.90
CA GLU A 14 9.96 -6.47 -5.88
C GLU A 14 8.68 -5.64 -5.78
N THR A 15 8.09 -5.24 -6.91
CA THR A 15 6.82 -4.51 -6.91
C THR A 15 5.69 -5.34 -6.32
N PHE A 16 5.64 -6.63 -6.67
CA PHE A 16 4.68 -7.56 -6.09
C PHE A 16 4.83 -7.69 -4.57
N GLU A 17 6.07 -7.87 -4.10
CA GLU A 17 6.37 -7.98 -2.66
C GLU A 17 5.98 -6.70 -1.90
N VAL A 18 6.36 -5.53 -2.39
CA VAL A 18 6.03 -4.25 -1.73
C VAL A 18 4.53 -3.99 -1.72
N LEU A 19 3.82 -4.24 -2.83
CA LEU A 19 2.36 -4.04 -2.87
C LEU A 19 1.64 -4.98 -1.90
N THR A 20 2.00 -6.26 -1.89
CA THR A 20 1.35 -7.25 -1.01
C THR A 20 1.66 -7.01 0.45
N GLN A 21 2.92 -6.71 0.80
CA GLN A 21 3.31 -6.39 2.18
C GLN A 21 2.68 -5.09 2.68
N ALA A 22 2.64 -4.03 1.86
CA ALA A 22 2.01 -2.77 2.26
C ALA A 22 0.52 -2.96 2.58
N LEU A 23 -0.20 -3.72 1.75
CA LEU A 23 -1.61 -4.03 1.96
C LEU A 23 -1.81 -4.93 3.19
N GLU A 24 -0.98 -5.96 3.35
CA GLU A 24 -1.06 -6.86 4.51
C GLU A 24 -0.81 -6.13 5.82
N GLN A 25 0.23 -5.30 5.90
CA GLN A 25 0.54 -4.49 7.08
C GLN A 25 -0.58 -3.49 7.36
N HIS A 26 -1.12 -2.84 6.33
CA HIS A 26 -2.24 -1.93 6.49
C HIS A 26 -3.46 -2.63 7.09
N ALA A 27 -3.86 -3.79 6.54
CA ALA A 27 -4.95 -4.58 7.07
C ALA A 27 -4.71 -4.97 8.54
N ALA A 28 -3.52 -5.49 8.85
CA ALA A 28 -3.14 -5.88 10.21
C ALA A 28 -3.19 -4.69 11.20
N HIS A 29 -2.70 -3.51 10.81
CA HIS A 29 -2.79 -2.30 11.64
C HIS A 29 -4.24 -1.86 11.88
N ARG A 30 -5.11 -1.94 10.86
CA ARG A 30 -6.53 -1.63 11.02
C ARG A 30 -7.24 -2.64 11.91
N GLU A 31 -6.94 -3.93 11.78
CA GLU A 31 -7.48 -4.97 12.67
C GLU A 31 -7.08 -4.74 14.13
N GLN A 32 -5.81 -4.37 14.38
CA GLN A 32 -5.37 -4.04 15.74
C GLN A 32 -6.17 -2.87 16.33
N GLN A 33 -6.43 -1.81 15.56
CA GLN A 33 -7.22 -0.66 15.98
C GLN A 33 -8.67 -1.02 16.33
N ILE A 34 -9.26 -2.03 15.67
CA ILE A 34 -10.61 -2.52 15.98
C ILE A 34 -10.66 -3.14 17.38
N HIS A 35 -9.60 -3.90 17.72
CA HIS A 35 -9.52 -4.67 18.95
C HIS A 35 -8.90 -3.90 20.12
N GLU A 36 -8.32 -2.73 19.88
CA GLU A 36 -7.62 -1.97 20.91
C GLU A 36 -8.59 -1.36 21.94
N PRO A 37 -8.54 -1.79 23.22
CA PRO A 37 -9.50 -1.37 24.24
C PRO A 37 -9.27 0.07 24.73
N LEU A 38 -8.07 0.62 24.54
CA LEU A 38 -7.68 1.94 25.04
C LEU A 38 -8.26 3.10 24.22
N LEU A 39 -8.64 2.84 22.96
CA LEU A 39 -9.25 3.83 22.06
C LEU A 39 -10.74 3.57 21.80
N ALA A 40 -11.32 2.54 22.45
CA ALA A 40 -12.69 2.03 22.31
C ALA A 40 -13.50 2.71 21.19
N PRO A 41 -13.19 2.37 19.92
CA PRO A 41 -13.79 3.06 18.79
C PRO A 41 -15.32 2.93 18.87
N THR A 42 -16.01 4.01 18.49
CA THR A 42 -17.46 4.00 18.36
C THR A 42 -17.90 2.88 17.41
N ALA A 43 -19.15 2.44 17.53
CA ALA A 43 -19.67 1.39 16.65
C ALA A 43 -19.54 1.76 15.15
N GLN A 44 -19.68 3.05 14.83
CA GLN A 44 -19.50 3.58 13.48
C GLN A 44 -18.03 3.50 13.02
N GLU A 45 -17.08 3.86 13.89
CA GLU A 45 -15.65 3.75 13.59
C GLU A 45 -15.22 2.30 13.41
N ARG A 46 -15.72 1.38 14.24
CA ARG A 46 -15.47 -0.06 14.06
C ARG A 46 -15.98 -0.56 12.72
N MET A 47 -17.20 -0.20 12.32
CA MET A 47 -17.75 -0.55 11.01
C MET A 47 -16.89 -0.01 9.87
N ARG A 48 -16.41 1.23 9.98
CA ARG A 48 -15.48 1.81 8.99
C ARG A 48 -14.18 1.02 8.91
N LEU A 49 -13.56 0.71 10.05
CA LEU A 49 -12.32 -0.06 10.10
C LEU A 49 -12.50 -1.48 9.51
N PHE A 50 -13.58 -2.18 9.83
CA PHE A 50 -13.88 -3.48 9.21
C PHE A 50 -14.04 -3.39 7.70
N HIS A 51 -14.71 -2.34 7.21
CA HIS A 51 -14.84 -2.10 5.78
C HIS A 51 -13.48 -1.82 5.13
N GLU A 52 -12.63 -1.01 5.75
CA GLU A 52 -11.26 -0.74 5.28
C GLU A 52 -10.43 -2.03 5.21
N VAL A 53 -10.48 -2.90 6.23
CA VAL A 53 -9.80 -4.21 6.22
C VAL A 53 -10.30 -5.05 5.04
N ALA A 54 -11.62 -5.19 4.87
CA ALA A 54 -12.20 -5.98 3.79
C ALA A 54 -11.80 -5.45 2.39
N CYS A 55 -11.79 -4.13 2.20
CA CYS A 55 -11.33 -3.52 0.95
C CYS A 55 -9.84 -3.75 0.72
N THR A 56 -9.02 -3.70 1.78
CA THR A 56 -7.57 -3.94 1.70
C THR A 56 -7.28 -5.38 1.31
N ASP A 57 -7.97 -6.35 1.91
CA ASP A 57 -7.85 -7.76 1.56
C ASP A 57 -8.29 -8.03 0.12
N GLN A 58 -9.40 -7.44 -0.30
CA GLN A 58 -9.86 -7.57 -1.70
C GLN A 58 -8.82 -7.02 -2.68
N LEU A 59 -8.19 -5.89 -2.33
CA LEU A 59 -7.16 -5.29 -3.16
C LEU A 59 -5.91 -6.18 -3.22
N ARG A 60 -5.50 -6.78 -2.09
CA ARG A 60 -4.39 -7.74 -2.04
C ARG A 60 -4.67 -8.96 -2.91
N CYS A 61 -5.84 -9.58 -2.78
CA CYS A 61 -6.25 -10.71 -3.63
C CYS A 61 -6.20 -10.35 -5.12
N THR A 62 -6.63 -9.13 -5.47
CA THR A 62 -6.57 -8.64 -6.86
C THR A 62 -5.13 -8.57 -7.38
N VAL A 63 -4.18 -8.12 -6.55
CA VAL A 63 -2.74 -8.08 -6.88
C VAL A 63 -2.17 -9.50 -7.02
N GLU A 64 -2.55 -10.41 -6.10
CA GLU A 64 -2.12 -11.81 -6.10
C GLU A 64 -2.60 -12.57 -7.33
N ASP A 65 -3.87 -12.44 -7.70
CA ASP A 65 -4.45 -13.07 -8.88
C ASP A 65 -3.79 -12.56 -10.18
N ALA A 66 -3.48 -11.26 -10.22
CA ALA A 66 -2.83 -10.61 -11.35
C ALA A 66 -1.35 -10.99 -11.50
N ARG A 67 -0.73 -11.63 -10.51
CA ARG A 67 0.69 -12.01 -10.54
C ARG A 67 1.07 -12.82 -11.78
N SER A 68 0.22 -13.76 -12.18
CA SER A 68 0.46 -14.60 -13.36
C SER A 68 0.43 -13.81 -14.68
N ALA A 69 -0.28 -12.67 -14.71
CA ALA A 69 -0.35 -11.77 -15.85
C ALA A 69 0.83 -10.79 -15.91
N GLY A 70 1.65 -10.70 -14.86
CA GLY A 70 2.84 -9.85 -14.80
C GLY A 70 2.57 -8.35 -14.61
N GLN A 71 1.32 -7.95 -14.45
CA GLN A 71 0.90 -6.59 -14.14
C GLN A 71 -0.50 -6.59 -13.52
N VAL A 72 -0.81 -5.56 -12.73
CA VAL A 72 -2.15 -5.33 -12.17
C VAL A 72 -2.65 -3.95 -12.58
N SER A 73 -3.91 -3.87 -13.00
CA SER A 73 -4.61 -2.61 -13.28
C SER A 73 -5.71 -2.40 -12.24
N LEU A 74 -5.61 -1.32 -11.48
CA LEU A 74 -6.49 -1.04 -10.35
C LEU A 74 -7.33 0.21 -10.65
N PRO A 75 -8.67 0.12 -10.64
CA PRO A 75 -9.51 1.30 -10.71
C PRO A 75 -9.35 2.11 -9.42
N LEU A 76 -9.02 3.39 -9.56
CA LEU A 76 -8.86 4.34 -8.46
C LEU A 76 -10.19 5.04 -8.18
N ASP A 77 -11.21 4.25 -7.82
CA ASP A 77 -12.34 4.81 -7.10
C ASP A 77 -11.88 5.35 -5.73
N PRO A 78 -12.64 6.25 -5.07
CA PRO A 78 -12.19 6.90 -3.85
C PRO A 78 -11.71 5.95 -2.75
N VAL A 79 -12.36 4.78 -2.61
CA VAL A 79 -12.02 3.79 -1.57
C VAL A 79 -10.73 3.07 -1.92
N THR A 80 -10.61 2.56 -3.16
CA THR A 80 -9.40 1.87 -3.62
C THR A 80 -8.19 2.80 -3.58
N PHE A 81 -8.36 4.06 -4.00
CA PHE A 81 -7.30 5.06 -3.92
C PHE A 81 -6.90 5.35 -2.46
N GLU A 82 -7.86 5.60 -1.56
CA GLU A 82 -7.54 5.89 -0.14
C GLU A 82 -6.78 4.73 0.51
N VAL A 83 -7.25 3.48 0.32
CA VAL A 83 -6.61 2.28 0.86
C VAL A 83 -5.21 2.09 0.30
N LEU A 84 -5.06 2.09 -1.03
CA LEU A 84 -3.77 1.88 -1.69
C LEU A 84 -2.76 2.97 -1.30
N SER A 85 -3.21 4.23 -1.33
CA SER A 85 -2.40 5.40 -1.03
C SER A 85 -1.90 5.36 0.41
N THR A 86 -2.81 5.09 1.36
CA THR A 86 -2.47 5.02 2.79
C THR A 86 -1.57 3.83 3.09
N ALA A 87 -1.85 2.66 2.52
CA ALA A 87 -1.04 1.46 2.70
C ALA A 87 0.41 1.70 2.25
N LEU A 88 0.59 2.26 1.04
CA LEU A 88 1.92 2.55 0.50
C LEU A 88 2.66 3.64 1.28
N SER A 89 1.97 4.71 1.69
CA SER A 89 2.61 5.78 2.49
C SER A 89 3.04 5.29 3.86
N SER A 90 2.18 4.52 4.55
CA SER A 90 2.51 3.97 5.88
C SER A 90 3.65 2.97 5.78
N TYR A 91 3.62 2.07 4.79
CA TYR A 91 4.71 1.13 4.55
C TYR A 91 6.03 1.85 4.25
N HIS A 92 6.03 2.92 3.45
CA HIS A 92 7.22 3.74 3.25
C HIS A 92 7.79 4.29 4.57
N ASP A 93 6.94 4.84 5.43
CA ASP A 93 7.36 5.43 6.70
C ASP A 93 7.93 4.37 7.64
N ASP A 94 7.27 3.21 7.73
CA ASP A 94 7.72 2.06 8.53
C ASP A 94 9.07 1.53 8.04
N GLN A 95 9.24 1.36 6.72
CA GLN A 95 10.50 0.92 6.12
C GLN A 95 11.64 1.94 6.28
N ARG A 96 11.33 3.24 6.27
CA ARG A 96 12.32 4.29 6.58
C ARG A 96 12.75 4.24 8.04
N GLN A 97 11.82 4.01 8.96
CA GLN A 97 12.11 3.86 10.37
C GLN A 97 12.96 2.61 10.61
N GLU A 98 12.59 1.47 10.04
CA GLU A 98 13.34 0.21 10.10
C GLU A 98 14.77 0.39 9.59
N ALA A 99 14.93 1.07 8.45
CA ALA A 99 16.25 1.39 7.90
C ALA A 99 17.08 2.28 8.85
N ALA A 100 16.46 3.27 9.50
CA ALA A 100 17.14 4.14 10.46
C ALA A 100 17.58 3.36 11.71
N GLU A 101 16.75 2.44 12.19
CA GLU A 101 17.01 1.59 13.37
C GLU A 101 18.04 0.48 13.10
N ALA A 102 18.16 0.01 11.87
CA ALA A 102 19.21 -0.94 11.47
C ALA A 102 20.62 -0.30 11.44
N THR A 103 20.71 1.03 11.39
CA THR A 103 21.97 1.76 11.16
C THR A 103 22.95 1.91 12.36
N PRO A 104 22.65 1.59 13.64
CA PRO A 104 23.65 1.69 14.74
C PRO A 104 24.29 0.37 15.21
N ARG A 105 23.90 -0.83 14.75
CA ARG A 105 24.54 -2.09 15.15
C ARG A 105 25.17 -2.79 13.94
N ARG A 106 26.51 -2.86 13.93
CA ARG A 106 27.41 -3.38 12.87
C ARG A 106 27.14 -4.79 12.30
N ALA A 107 26.01 -5.44 12.61
CA ALA A 107 25.70 -6.79 12.14
C ALA A 107 24.91 -6.84 10.81
N ASP A 108 24.01 -5.88 10.53
CA ASP A 108 22.97 -6.10 9.50
C ASP A 108 22.88 -4.97 8.46
N LEU A 109 24.01 -4.59 7.85
CA LEU A 109 24.06 -3.59 6.76
C LEU A 109 23.18 -3.96 5.55
N HIS A 110 22.89 -5.25 5.37
CA HIS A 110 22.02 -5.75 4.30
C HIS A 110 20.54 -5.45 4.56
N ASP A 111 20.09 -5.49 5.80
CA ASP A 111 18.67 -5.29 6.16
C ASP A 111 18.30 -3.82 6.02
N GLY A 112 19.14 -2.91 6.50
CA GLY A 112 18.96 -1.48 6.25
C GLY A 112 19.02 -1.11 4.76
N GLY A 113 19.68 -1.89 3.92
CA GLY A 113 19.70 -1.72 2.46
C GLY A 113 18.40 -2.14 1.79
N ARG A 114 17.84 -3.28 2.22
CA ARG A 114 16.53 -3.77 1.75
C ARG A 114 15.39 -2.84 2.15
N ALA A 115 15.34 -2.42 3.42
CA ALA A 115 14.29 -1.51 3.90
C ALA A 115 14.32 -0.16 3.16
N ARG A 116 15.50 0.38 2.85
CA ARG A 116 15.62 1.59 2.00
C ARG A 116 15.10 1.38 0.58
N GLY A 117 15.37 0.22 -0.02
CA GLY A 117 14.85 -0.15 -1.35
C GLY A 117 13.33 -0.27 -1.36
N ALA A 118 12.78 -0.98 -0.36
CA ALA A 118 11.35 -1.15 -0.18
C ALA A 118 10.63 0.19 0.04
N ALA A 119 11.18 1.07 0.89
CA ALA A 119 10.65 2.42 1.09
C ALA A 119 10.63 3.23 -0.22
N ALA A 120 11.73 3.26 -0.96
CA ALA A 120 11.81 4.00 -2.22
C ALA A 120 10.84 3.47 -3.29
N LEU A 121 10.64 2.14 -3.32
CA LEU A 121 9.67 1.53 -4.23
C LEU A 121 8.23 1.88 -3.82
N ALA A 122 7.91 1.83 -2.53
CA ALA A 122 6.60 2.21 -2.01
C ALA A 122 6.25 3.68 -2.31
N ASP A 123 7.21 4.60 -2.12
CA ASP A 123 7.04 6.02 -2.49
C ASP A 123 6.78 6.19 -3.99
N ARG A 124 7.55 5.48 -4.84
CA ARG A 124 7.34 5.52 -6.29
C ARG A 124 5.95 5.01 -6.69
N LEU A 125 5.49 3.89 -6.11
CA LEU A 125 4.16 3.34 -6.39
C LEU A 125 3.07 4.29 -5.90
N HIS A 126 3.26 4.92 -4.74
CA HIS A 126 2.34 5.92 -4.20
C HIS A 126 2.22 7.14 -5.12
N LEU A 127 3.34 7.67 -5.61
CA LEU A 127 3.37 8.76 -6.57
C LEU A 127 2.65 8.38 -7.89
N GLN A 128 2.82 7.16 -8.37
CA GLN A 128 2.08 6.67 -9.55
C GLN A 128 0.56 6.61 -9.32
N ALA A 129 0.11 6.20 -8.12
CA ALA A 129 -1.30 6.25 -7.75
C ALA A 129 -1.83 7.70 -7.76
N LEU A 130 -1.07 8.63 -7.19
CA LEU A 130 -1.40 10.07 -7.17
C LEU A 130 -1.46 10.64 -8.58
N GLU A 131 -0.48 10.32 -9.41
CA GLU A 131 -0.42 10.76 -10.81
C GLU A 131 -1.63 10.26 -11.60
N ALA A 132 -1.99 8.99 -11.45
CA ALA A 132 -3.17 8.42 -12.12
C ALA A 132 -4.48 9.05 -11.60
N ALA A 133 -4.60 9.31 -10.30
CA ALA A 133 -5.81 9.89 -9.70
C ALA A 133 -6.02 11.36 -10.07
N TYR A 134 -4.95 12.16 -10.04
CA TYR A 134 -5.04 13.63 -10.16
C TYR A 134 -4.61 14.18 -11.52
N PHE A 135 -3.87 13.40 -12.31
CA PHE A 135 -3.40 13.79 -13.64
C PHE A 135 -3.77 12.75 -14.72
N PRO A 136 -5.05 12.39 -14.88
CA PRO A 136 -5.48 11.39 -15.88
C PRO A 136 -5.28 11.86 -17.35
N LEU A 137 -4.67 13.01 -17.58
CA LEU A 137 -4.48 13.63 -18.89
C LEU A 137 -3.02 14.06 -19.10
N ARG A 138 -2.18 13.11 -19.49
CA ARG A 138 -1.16 13.40 -20.50
C ARG A 138 -1.38 12.45 -21.68
N PRO A 139 -1.96 12.90 -22.80
CA PRO A 139 -1.81 12.16 -24.03
C PRO A 139 -0.32 12.09 -24.35
N SER A 140 0.25 10.90 -24.32
CA SER A 140 1.56 10.63 -24.90
C SER A 140 1.45 10.92 -26.40
N THR A 141 2.03 12.04 -26.82
CA THR A 141 2.36 12.30 -28.24
C THR A 141 3.44 11.35 -28.70
#